data_AF-A0A2N0WNN1-F1
#
_entry.id   AF-A0A2N0WNN1-F1
#
_cell.length_a   1.000
_cell.length_b   1.000
_cell.length_c   1.000
_cell.angle_alpha   90.00
_cell.angle_beta   90.00
_cell.angle_gamma   90.00
#
_symmetry.space_group_name_H-M   'P 1'
#
loop_
_entity.id
_entity.type
_entity.pdbx_description
1 polymer ?
#
loop_
_entity_poly.entity_id
_entity_poly.type
_entity_poly.pdbx_seq_one_letter_code
_entity_poly.pdbx_strand_id
1 'polypeptide(L)'
;MKKLFLVAALFGCSTIGLTAQVTAKEMTMWQEYKAAATHTSQLIKSGSYDEIGNSAANLVTIANDILPAFAHKKPQCKVYLDAVLAASESMQSLSLEAIEADYHADGKLPALTSGECYHAKDLLVHPATVVVMAKTLSDNKKERKHMSHEIDEVLMHLDQVAATVLK
;
A
#
# COMPACT_ATOMS: atom_id res chain seq x y z
N MET A 1 -31.87 59.50 31.98
CA MET A 1 -30.82 59.59 30.95
C MET A 1 -29.63 58.72 31.37
N LYS A 2 -29.41 57.58 30.71
CA LYS A 2 -28.09 57.00 30.41
C LYS A 2 -28.30 55.80 29.47
N LYS A 3 -27.55 55.84 28.38
CA LYS A 3 -27.62 54.99 27.19
C LYS A 3 -26.92 53.65 27.43
N LEU A 4 -27.44 52.61 26.76
CA LEU A 4 -26.76 51.57 25.95
C LEU A 4 -25.41 51.00 26.42
N PHE A 5 -25.26 49.67 26.42
CA PHE A 5 -24.40 48.97 25.45
C PHE A 5 -24.64 47.44 25.47
N LEU A 6 -24.94 46.91 24.28
CA LEU A 6 -24.86 45.50 23.88
C LEU A 6 -23.41 45.01 23.95
N VAL A 7 -23.19 43.76 24.37
CA VAL A 7 -22.19 42.87 23.75
C VAL A 7 -22.74 41.44 23.78
N ALA A 8 -23.21 40.94 22.64
CA ALA A 8 -23.41 39.52 22.39
C ALA A 8 -22.09 38.95 21.85
N ALA A 9 -21.39 38.15 22.65
CA ALA A 9 -20.21 37.42 22.21
C ALA A 9 -20.66 36.10 21.54
N LEU A 10 -20.69 36.10 20.22
CA LEU A 10 -20.73 34.90 19.39
C LEU A 10 -19.41 34.16 19.57
N PHE A 11 -19.41 33.05 20.30
CA PHE A 11 -18.28 32.12 20.30
C PHE A 11 -18.18 31.48 18.92
N GLY A 12 -17.08 31.83 18.25
CA GLY A 12 -16.73 31.36 16.92
C GLY A 12 -16.56 29.85 16.85
N CYS A 13 -16.90 29.36 15.66
CA CYS A 13 -16.75 28.00 15.18
C CYS A 13 -15.33 27.45 15.43
N SER A 14 -15.20 26.52 16.39
CA SER A 14 -14.00 25.68 16.53
C SER A 14 -14.17 24.41 15.70
N THR A 15 -13.76 24.46 14.43
CA THR A 15 -13.59 23.28 13.57
C THR A 15 -12.22 23.32 12.89
N ILE A 16 -11.15 23.44 13.67
CA ILE A 16 -9.79 23.25 13.19
C ILE A 16 -9.12 22.21 14.09
N GLY A 17 -9.28 20.94 13.76
CA GLY A 17 -8.69 19.84 14.54
C GLY A 17 -8.58 18.52 13.79
N LEU A 18 -9.38 18.31 12.75
CA LEU A 18 -9.39 17.02 12.04
C LEU A 18 -8.29 16.88 10.97
N THR A 19 -7.82 17.97 10.35
CA THR A 19 -6.95 17.88 9.16
C THR A 19 -5.48 17.56 9.48
N ALA A 20 -4.92 18.08 10.59
CA ALA A 20 -3.51 17.87 10.93
C ALA A 20 -3.18 16.45 11.46
N GLN A 21 -4.18 15.75 12.02
CA GLN A 21 -3.99 14.42 12.60
C GLN A 21 -3.98 13.32 11.52
N VAL A 22 -4.72 13.52 10.43
CA VAL A 22 -4.77 12.59 9.29
C VAL A 22 -3.41 12.55 8.56
N THR A 23 -2.77 13.70 8.36
CA THR A 23 -1.47 13.78 7.66
C THR A 23 -0.33 13.12 8.43
N ALA A 24 -0.34 13.21 9.77
CA ALA A 24 0.68 12.57 10.60
C ALA A 24 0.57 11.03 10.56
N LYS A 25 -0.66 10.49 10.66
CA LYS A 25 -0.91 9.05 10.56
C LYS A 25 -0.57 8.50 9.16
N GLU A 26 -0.91 9.22 8.10
CA GLU A 26 -0.53 8.82 6.74
C GLU A 26 1.00 8.79 6.59
N MET A 27 1.70 9.81 7.08
CA MET A 27 3.16 9.87 7.02
C MET A 27 3.84 8.73 7.78
N THR A 28 3.30 8.31 8.94
CA THR A 28 3.84 7.15 9.68
C THR A 28 3.63 5.85 8.91
N MET A 29 2.45 5.62 8.32
CA MET A 29 2.20 4.40 7.52
C MET A 29 3.13 4.30 6.30
N TRP A 30 3.41 5.41 5.62
CA TRP A 30 4.36 5.43 4.49
C TRP A 30 5.79 5.09 4.92
N GLN A 31 6.24 5.65 6.04
CA GLN A 31 7.56 5.38 6.60
C GLN A 31 7.69 3.91 7.05
N GLU A 32 6.64 3.39 7.70
CA GLU A 32 6.55 1.99 8.11
C GLU A 32 6.63 1.05 6.90
N TYR A 33 5.87 1.33 5.85
CA TYR A 33 5.90 0.53 4.63
C TYR A 33 7.29 0.57 3.97
N LYS A 34 7.92 1.75 3.85
CA LYS A 34 9.27 1.89 3.28
C LYS A 34 10.33 1.13 4.09
N ALA A 35 10.25 1.20 5.41
CA ALA A 35 11.14 0.50 6.32
C ALA A 35 10.97 -1.02 6.19
N ALA A 36 9.71 -1.49 6.15
CA ALA A 36 9.39 -2.90 5.94
C ALA A 36 9.93 -3.40 4.59
N ALA A 37 9.75 -2.67 3.49
CA ALA A 37 10.20 -3.08 2.17
C ALA A 37 11.73 -3.13 2.07
N THR A 38 12.40 -2.15 2.70
CA THR A 38 13.86 -2.15 2.82
C THR A 38 14.36 -3.35 3.62
N HIS A 39 13.66 -3.71 4.70
CA HIS A 39 13.98 -4.89 5.49
C HIS A 39 13.77 -6.19 4.70
N THR A 40 12.67 -6.32 3.96
CA THR A 40 12.43 -7.47 3.07
C THR A 40 13.55 -7.60 2.03
N SER A 41 13.99 -6.50 1.40
CA SER A 41 15.12 -6.49 0.47
C SER A 41 16.43 -6.97 1.11
N GLN A 42 16.67 -6.68 2.39
CA GLN A 42 17.81 -7.22 3.13
C GLN A 42 17.67 -8.72 3.39
N LEU A 43 16.49 -9.18 3.81
CA LEU A 43 16.21 -10.60 4.02
C LEU A 43 16.36 -11.42 2.73
N ILE A 44 15.97 -10.87 1.57
CA ILE A 44 16.16 -11.56 0.28
C ILE A 44 17.64 -11.87 0.01
N LYS A 45 18.58 -11.09 0.55
CA LYS A 45 20.02 -11.30 0.37
C LYS A 45 20.60 -12.39 1.28
N SER A 46 20.08 -12.56 2.49
CA SER A 46 20.73 -13.38 3.52
C SER A 46 19.81 -14.15 4.47
N GLY A 47 18.52 -13.83 4.51
CA GLY A 47 17.52 -14.51 5.33
C GLY A 47 17.00 -15.79 4.69
N SER A 48 16.31 -16.59 5.49
CA SER A 48 15.55 -17.76 5.05
C SER A 48 14.32 -17.36 4.23
N TYR A 49 13.80 -18.28 3.42
CA TYR A 49 12.56 -18.06 2.67
C TYR A 49 11.37 -17.83 3.60
N ASP A 50 11.30 -18.48 4.76
CA ASP A 50 10.25 -18.23 5.74
C ASP A 50 10.30 -16.78 6.27
N GLU A 51 11.49 -16.25 6.57
CA GLU A 51 11.65 -14.85 6.99
C GLU A 51 11.25 -13.88 5.87
N ILE A 52 11.65 -14.16 4.62
CA ILE A 52 11.28 -13.35 3.45
C ILE A 52 9.76 -13.36 3.28
N GLY A 53 9.14 -14.53 3.28
CA GLY A 53 7.69 -14.69 3.12
C GLY A 53 6.91 -13.99 4.23
N ASN A 54 7.34 -14.11 5.49
CA ASN A 54 6.70 -13.41 6.61
C ASN A 54 6.86 -11.89 6.50
N SER A 55 8.05 -11.42 6.11
CA SER A 55 8.31 -10.00 5.92
C SER A 55 7.50 -9.41 4.76
N ALA A 56 7.37 -10.14 3.65
CA ALA A 56 6.54 -9.74 2.52
C ALA A 56 5.04 -9.80 2.83
N ALA A 57 4.58 -10.76 3.64
CA ALA A 57 3.20 -10.81 4.11
C ALA A 57 2.86 -9.57 4.97
N ASN A 58 3.81 -9.10 5.79
CA ASN A 58 3.64 -7.86 6.54
C ASN A 58 3.50 -6.63 5.61
N LEU A 59 4.17 -6.59 4.47
CA LEU A 59 3.93 -5.54 3.46
C LEU A 59 2.50 -5.61 2.91
N VAL A 60 1.95 -6.80 2.62
CA VAL A 60 0.54 -6.95 2.22
C VAL A 60 -0.39 -6.41 3.31
N THR A 61 -0.11 -6.71 4.58
CA THR A 61 -0.87 -6.17 5.71
C THR A 61 -0.86 -4.64 5.75
N ILE A 62 0.31 -4.00 5.64
CA ILE A 62 0.40 -2.54 5.65
C ILE A 62 -0.26 -1.94 4.39
N ALA A 63 -0.13 -2.59 3.23
CA ALA A 63 -0.80 -2.17 2.00
C ALA A 63 -2.33 -2.14 2.16
N ASN A 64 -2.90 -3.11 2.88
CA ASN A 64 -4.34 -3.13 3.16
C ASN A 64 -4.84 -1.89 3.92
N ASP A 65 -3.98 -1.19 4.66
CA ASP A 65 -4.32 0.09 5.31
C ASP A 65 -4.06 1.30 4.40
N ILE A 66 -3.05 1.21 3.53
CA ILE A 66 -2.65 2.27 2.59
C ILE A 66 -3.66 2.44 1.45
N LEU A 67 -4.08 1.34 0.81
CA LEU A 67 -4.92 1.41 -0.39
C LEU A 67 -6.30 2.04 -0.16
N PRO A 68 -7.00 1.80 0.96
CA PRO A 68 -8.24 2.51 1.26
C PRO A 68 -8.04 4.03 1.39
N ALA A 69 -6.96 4.46 2.04
CA ALA A 69 -6.63 5.89 2.16
C ALA A 69 -6.31 6.51 0.79
N PHE A 70 -5.59 5.77 -0.07
CA PHE A 70 -5.33 6.18 -1.44
C PHE A 70 -6.63 6.30 -2.26
N ALA A 71 -7.49 5.27 -2.23
CA ALA A 71 -8.76 5.25 -2.93
C ALA A 71 -9.72 6.36 -2.47
N HIS A 72 -9.64 6.78 -1.21
CA HIS A 72 -10.39 7.92 -0.71
C HIS A 72 -9.96 9.24 -1.38
N LYS A 73 -8.65 9.45 -1.59
CA LYS A 73 -8.10 10.61 -2.30
C LYS A 73 -8.21 10.49 -3.82
N LYS A 74 -8.33 9.27 -4.34
CA LYS A 74 -8.46 8.95 -5.77
C LYS A 74 -9.69 8.08 -6.03
N PRO A 75 -10.91 8.65 -5.96
CA PRO A 75 -12.15 7.89 -6.11
C PRO A 75 -12.24 7.09 -7.42
N GLN A 76 -11.56 7.54 -8.49
CA GLN A 76 -11.47 6.81 -9.76
C GLN A 76 -10.77 5.44 -9.64
N CYS A 77 -9.95 5.24 -8.60
CA CYS A 77 -9.28 3.99 -8.31
C CYS A 77 -10.10 3.07 -7.41
N LYS A 78 -11.22 3.53 -6.84
CA LYS A 78 -11.93 2.80 -5.79
C LYS A 78 -12.36 1.40 -6.24
N VAL A 79 -13.06 1.30 -7.37
CA VAL A 79 -13.56 0.01 -7.88
C VAL A 79 -12.41 -0.97 -8.13
N TYR A 80 -11.30 -0.48 -8.68
CA TYR A 80 -10.13 -1.29 -9.00
C TYR A 80 -9.41 -1.75 -7.72
N LEU A 81 -9.12 -0.84 -6.79
CA LEU A 81 -8.41 -1.15 -5.54
C LEU A 81 -9.28 -1.93 -4.55
N ASP A 82 -10.60 -1.76 -4.54
CA ASP A 82 -11.51 -2.62 -3.77
C ASP A 82 -11.40 -4.09 -4.21
N ALA A 83 -11.28 -4.34 -5.52
CA ALA A 83 -11.10 -5.69 -6.05
C ALA A 83 -9.74 -6.30 -5.67
N VAL A 84 -8.68 -5.49 -5.67
CA VAL A 84 -7.35 -5.87 -5.18
C VAL A 84 -7.42 -6.23 -3.69
N LEU A 85 -8.00 -5.36 -2.86
CA LEU A 85 -8.14 -5.55 -1.42
C LEU A 85 -8.96 -6.81 -1.09
N ALA A 86 -10.06 -7.04 -1.80
CA ALA A 86 -10.92 -8.21 -1.61
C ALA A 86 -10.19 -9.55 -1.89
N ALA A 87 -9.15 -9.52 -2.73
CA ALA A 87 -8.36 -10.70 -3.06
C ALA A 87 -7.06 -10.83 -2.25
N SER A 88 -6.70 -9.82 -1.42
CA SER A 88 -5.38 -9.70 -0.78
C SER A 88 -4.93 -10.92 0.04
N GLU A 89 -5.85 -11.54 0.79
CA GLU A 89 -5.56 -12.76 1.55
C GLU A 89 -5.36 -13.96 0.60
N SER A 90 -6.25 -14.14 -0.37
CA SER A 90 -6.21 -15.26 -1.30
C SER A 90 -4.97 -15.24 -2.21
N MET A 91 -4.52 -14.06 -2.63
CA MET A 91 -3.34 -13.88 -3.48
C MET A 91 -2.10 -14.57 -2.93
N GLN A 92 -1.90 -14.53 -1.61
CA GLN A 92 -0.73 -15.09 -0.92
C GLN A 92 -0.68 -16.63 -0.87
N SER A 93 -1.69 -17.28 -1.45
CA SER A 93 -1.85 -18.74 -1.52
C SER A 93 -2.05 -19.25 -2.95
N LEU A 94 -2.01 -18.37 -3.94
CA LEU A 94 -2.07 -18.75 -5.35
C LEU A 94 -0.79 -19.47 -5.79
N SER A 95 -0.86 -20.11 -6.96
CA SER A 95 0.37 -20.46 -7.68
C SER A 95 1.03 -19.19 -8.21
N LEU A 96 2.34 -19.25 -8.48
CA LEU A 96 3.06 -18.14 -9.09
C LEU A 96 2.41 -17.74 -10.43
N GLU A 97 2.10 -18.70 -11.29
CA GLU A 97 1.42 -18.42 -12.57
C GLU A 97 0.07 -17.72 -12.39
N ALA A 98 -0.72 -18.12 -11.38
CA ALA A 98 -2.02 -17.52 -11.16
C ALA A 98 -1.92 -16.08 -10.63
N ILE A 99 -1.05 -15.78 -9.66
CA ILE A 99 -0.89 -14.39 -9.19
C ILE A 99 -0.36 -13.48 -10.30
N GLU A 100 0.55 -13.98 -11.13
CA GLU A 100 1.08 -13.26 -12.28
C GLU A 100 -0.01 -12.91 -13.30
N ALA A 101 -0.78 -13.92 -13.75
CA ALA A 101 -1.82 -13.71 -14.75
C ALA A 101 -3.02 -12.92 -14.21
N ASP A 102 -3.46 -13.23 -12.99
CA ASP A 102 -4.71 -12.71 -12.45
C ASP A 102 -4.56 -11.30 -11.86
N TYR A 103 -3.40 -10.97 -11.27
CA TYR A 103 -3.23 -9.75 -10.48
C TYR A 103 -2.04 -8.88 -10.91
N HIS A 104 -0.89 -9.44 -11.32
CA HIS A 104 0.15 -8.61 -11.97
C HIS A 104 -0.35 -8.10 -13.32
N ALA A 105 -0.86 -9.00 -14.16
CA ALA A 105 -1.36 -8.71 -15.51
C ALA A 105 -2.86 -8.37 -15.58
N ASP A 106 -3.49 -8.07 -14.43
CA ASP A 106 -4.89 -7.62 -14.32
C ASP A 106 -5.98 -8.61 -14.77
N GLY A 107 -5.68 -9.91 -14.97
CA GLY A 107 -6.63 -10.88 -15.53
C GLY A 107 -7.96 -11.03 -14.76
N LYS A 108 -7.95 -10.83 -13.44
CA LYS A 108 -9.16 -10.86 -12.57
C LYS A 108 -9.59 -9.49 -12.06
N LEU A 109 -8.88 -8.43 -12.43
CA LEU A 109 -9.18 -7.08 -11.96
C LEU A 109 -10.13 -6.37 -12.93
N PRO A 110 -10.94 -5.41 -12.44
CA PRO A 110 -11.69 -4.51 -13.30
C PRO A 110 -10.75 -3.78 -14.27
N ALA A 111 -11.31 -3.23 -15.36
CA ALA A 111 -10.53 -2.43 -16.29
C ALA A 111 -9.79 -1.29 -15.56
N LEU A 112 -8.48 -1.21 -15.79
CA LEU A 112 -7.62 -0.18 -15.21
C LEU A 112 -8.09 1.21 -15.66
N THR A 113 -8.30 2.11 -14.71
CA THR A 113 -8.82 3.46 -14.98
C THR A 113 -7.74 4.52 -15.11
N SER A 114 -6.57 4.34 -14.47
CA SER A 114 -5.42 5.22 -14.59
C SER A 114 -4.12 4.55 -14.13
N GLY A 115 -2.97 5.10 -14.55
CA GLY A 115 -1.67 4.65 -14.06
C GLY A 115 -1.48 4.82 -12.55
N GLU A 116 -2.19 5.77 -11.93
CA GLU A 116 -2.16 5.94 -10.46
C GLU A 116 -2.74 4.72 -9.74
N CYS A 117 -3.81 4.12 -10.27
CA CYS A 117 -4.43 2.93 -9.68
C CYS A 117 -3.53 1.69 -9.84
N TYR A 118 -2.81 1.61 -10.96
CA TYR A 118 -1.82 0.57 -11.23
C TYR A 118 -0.68 0.63 -10.20
N HIS A 119 -0.06 1.80 -10.02
CA HIS A 119 1.02 1.97 -9.03
C HIS A 119 0.55 1.69 -7.60
N ALA A 120 -0.68 2.05 -7.26
CA ALA A 120 -1.25 1.74 -5.95
C ALA A 120 -1.44 0.22 -5.76
N LYS A 121 -2.02 -0.49 -6.74
CA LYS A 121 -2.17 -1.96 -6.68
C LYS A 121 -0.84 -2.66 -6.41
N ASP A 122 0.22 -2.21 -7.07
CA ASP A 122 1.52 -2.86 -7.04
C ASP A 122 2.19 -2.80 -5.66
N LEU A 123 1.78 -1.88 -4.78
CA LEU A 123 2.15 -1.94 -3.36
C LEU A 123 1.63 -3.18 -2.62
N LEU A 124 0.65 -3.90 -3.18
CA LEU A 124 0.09 -5.10 -2.60
C LEU A 124 0.46 -6.35 -3.40
N VAL A 125 0.40 -6.28 -4.72
CA VAL A 125 0.59 -7.45 -5.59
C VAL A 125 2.03 -7.95 -5.57
N HIS A 126 3.04 -7.09 -5.75
CA HIS A 126 4.44 -7.52 -5.69
C HIS A 126 4.80 -8.20 -4.36
N PRO A 127 4.45 -7.67 -3.16
CA PRO A 127 4.71 -8.39 -1.92
C PRO A 127 3.96 -9.72 -1.84
N ALA A 128 2.71 -9.79 -2.30
CA ALA A 128 1.97 -11.05 -2.34
C ALA A 128 2.64 -12.08 -3.26
N THR A 129 3.23 -11.65 -4.38
CA THR A 129 4.04 -12.49 -5.28
C THR A 129 5.27 -13.01 -4.55
N VAL A 130 6.00 -12.16 -3.81
CA VAL A 130 7.14 -12.60 -3.00
C VAL A 130 6.73 -13.62 -1.92
N VAL A 131 5.55 -13.47 -1.30
CA VAL A 131 5.00 -14.48 -0.38
C VAL A 131 4.81 -15.83 -1.08
N VAL A 132 4.21 -15.83 -2.28
CA VAL A 132 4.01 -17.06 -3.07
C VAL A 132 5.34 -17.68 -3.46
N MET A 133 6.29 -16.87 -3.93
CA MET A 133 7.62 -17.34 -4.33
C MET A 133 8.37 -17.98 -3.16
N ALA A 134 8.34 -17.34 -1.99
CA ALA A 134 9.02 -17.82 -0.79
C ALA A 134 8.45 -19.15 -0.30
N LYS A 135 7.14 -19.38 -0.47
CA LYS A 135 6.49 -20.64 -0.08
C LYS A 135 6.68 -21.79 -1.07
N THR A 136 6.81 -21.48 -2.36
CA THR A 136 6.64 -22.49 -3.42
C THR A 136 7.91 -22.78 -4.24
N LEU A 137 8.88 -21.86 -4.24
CA LEU A 137 10.10 -22.01 -5.04
C LEU A 137 11.26 -22.53 -4.21
N SER A 138 12.22 -23.17 -4.88
CA SER A 138 13.47 -23.59 -4.25
C SER A 138 14.40 -22.40 -4.02
N ASP A 139 15.01 -22.34 -2.83
CA ASP A 139 15.96 -21.28 -2.49
C ASP A 139 17.24 -21.36 -3.35
N ASN A 140 17.33 -20.44 -4.31
CA ASN A 140 18.50 -20.28 -5.16
C ASN A 140 18.68 -18.84 -5.64
N LYS A 141 19.84 -18.55 -6.23
CA LYS A 141 20.21 -17.20 -6.67
C LYS A 141 19.24 -16.59 -7.70
N LYS A 142 18.69 -17.40 -8.60
CA LYS A 142 17.75 -16.92 -9.63
C LYS A 142 16.46 -16.43 -8.97
N GLU A 143 15.88 -17.23 -8.08
CA GLU A 143 14.62 -16.88 -7.43
C GLU A 143 14.80 -15.74 -6.40
N ARG A 144 15.94 -15.69 -5.69
CA ARG A 144 16.27 -14.50 -4.87
C ARG A 144 16.40 -13.22 -5.69
N LYS A 145 16.98 -13.29 -6.89
CA LYS A 145 17.04 -12.13 -7.80
C LYS A 145 15.65 -11.72 -8.25
N HIS A 146 14.80 -12.69 -8.57
CA HIS A 146 13.42 -12.43 -8.94
C HIS A 146 12.65 -11.74 -7.80
N MET A 147 12.71 -12.26 -6.56
CA MET A 147 12.12 -11.58 -5.39
C MET A 147 12.69 -10.18 -5.16
N SER A 148 13.98 -9.97 -5.46
CA SER A 148 14.60 -8.64 -5.33
C SER A 148 13.97 -7.64 -6.30
N HIS A 149 13.69 -8.05 -7.55
CA HIS A 149 13.02 -7.19 -8.52
C HIS A 149 11.61 -6.82 -8.05
N GLU A 150 10.83 -7.78 -7.54
CA GLU A 150 9.50 -7.51 -6.97
C GLU A 150 9.56 -6.41 -5.90
N ILE A 151 10.48 -6.51 -4.94
CA ILE A 151 10.62 -5.51 -3.87
C ILE A 151 11.22 -4.18 -4.34
N ASP A 152 12.08 -4.20 -5.36
CA ASP A 152 12.60 -2.97 -5.98
C ASP A 152 11.46 -2.20 -6.70
N GLU A 153 10.57 -2.89 -7.41
CA GLU A 153 9.39 -2.30 -8.04
C GLU A 153 8.42 -1.73 -7.00
N VAL A 154 8.22 -2.42 -5.87
CA VAL A 154 7.47 -1.88 -4.72
C VAL A 154 7.99 -0.53 -4.27
N LEU A 155 9.31 -0.39 -4.10
CA LEU A 155 9.91 0.87 -3.66
C LEU A 155 9.74 1.99 -4.70
N MET A 156 9.79 1.65 -5.99
CA MET A 156 9.52 2.61 -7.08
C MET A 156 8.06 3.08 -7.08
N HIS A 157 7.12 2.15 -6.94
CA HIS A 157 5.69 2.47 -6.86
C HIS A 157 5.37 3.27 -5.60
N LEU A 158 6.01 2.96 -4.48
CA LEU A 158 5.82 3.66 -3.21
C LEU A 158 6.08 5.16 -3.35
N ASP A 159 7.17 5.54 -4.00
CA ASP A 159 7.52 6.95 -4.19
C ASP A 159 6.50 7.67 -5.11
N GLN A 160 5.96 6.99 -6.13
CA GLN A 160 4.91 7.51 -7.01
C GLN A 160 3.57 7.71 -6.29
N VAL A 161 3.17 6.73 -5.49
CA VAL A 161 1.93 6.76 -4.71
C VAL A 161 2.01 7.82 -3.61
N ALA A 162 3.13 7.88 -2.88
CA ALA A 162 3.36 8.89 -1.83
C ALA A 162 3.32 10.32 -2.39
N ALA A 163 3.95 10.57 -3.55
CA ALA A 163 3.92 11.88 -4.22
C ALA A 163 2.51 12.34 -4.63
N THR A 164 1.56 11.41 -4.67
CA THR A 164 0.17 11.65 -5.05
C THR A 164 -0.73 11.96 -3.85
N VAL A 165 -0.40 11.43 -2.67
CA VAL A 165 -1.23 11.58 -1.47
C VAL A 165 -0.65 12.48 -0.38
N LEU A 166 0.66 12.75 -0.40
CA LEU A 166 1.34 13.59 0.61
C LEU A 166 1.51 15.06 0.19
N LYS A 167 0.95 15.44 -0.95
CA LYS A 167 0.81 16.84 -1.38
C LYS A 167 -0.51 17.40 -0.90
#